data_AF-A0A9D4WWX7-F1
#
_entry.id   AF-A0A9D4WWX7-F1
#
_cell.length_a   1.000
_cell.length_b   1.000
_cell.length_c   1.000
_cell.angle_alpha   90.00
_cell.angle_beta   90.00
_cell.angle_gamma   90.00
#
_symmetry.space_group_name_H-M   'P 1'
#
loop_
_entity.id
_entity.type
_entity.pdbx_description
1 polymer ?
#
loop_
_entity_poly.entity_id
_entity_poly.type
_entity_poly.pdbx_seq_one_letter_code
_entity_poly.pdbx_strand_id
1 'polypeptide(L)'
;MNRGIENLNISGDMKLPPSILSCKTLKVLKLKGIIVNGFSHQVDFPVLKILHLKRMIFERHELLVKLLSGCHILEELETKYLGFPAEEFDGLLPSLVRARIYCHDSIIPLHLVRNVETLHMEQLRTIVARVAIAVGVVDCS
;
A
#
# COMPACT_ATOMS: atom_id res chain seq x y z
N MET A 1 29.23 2.36 -15.75
CA MET A 1 27.78 2.68 -15.78
C MET A 1 27.04 1.62 -14.99
N ASN A 2 26.71 1.86 -13.72
CA ASN A 2 25.77 1.00 -12.99
C ASN A 2 24.37 1.51 -13.27
N ARG A 3 23.68 0.93 -14.25
CA ARG A 3 22.25 1.17 -14.43
C ARG A 3 21.55 0.48 -13.26
N GLY A 4 21.23 1.22 -12.21
CA GLY A 4 20.51 0.70 -11.05
C GLY A 4 19.17 0.12 -11.47
N ILE A 5 18.66 -0.84 -10.70
CA ILE A 5 17.38 -1.49 -10.99
C ILE A 5 16.26 -0.46 -10.85
N GLU A 6 15.49 -0.25 -11.92
CA GLU A 6 14.36 0.69 -11.91
C GLU A 6 13.00 -0.01 -11.68
N ASN A 7 12.89 -1.27 -12.08
CA ASN A 7 11.65 -2.03 -12.02
C ASN A 7 11.93 -3.34 -11.31
N LEU A 8 11.24 -3.58 -10.20
CA LEU A 8 11.41 -4.79 -9.41
C LEU A 8 10.06 -5.44 -9.15
N ASN A 9 9.96 -6.72 -9.50
CA ASN A 9 8.80 -7.56 -9.24
C ASN A 9 9.27 -8.81 -8.49
N ILE A 10 8.79 -8.99 -7.28
CA ILE A 10 9.11 -10.13 -6.42
C ILE A 10 7.83 -10.83 -6.06
N SER A 11 7.80 -12.14 -6.30
CA SER A 11 6.68 -12.99 -5.92
C SER A 11 7.16 -14.27 -5.27
N GLY A 12 6.57 -14.63 -4.13
CA GLY A 12 6.82 -15.88 -3.45
C GLY A 12 6.57 -15.76 -1.95
N ASP A 13 6.41 -16.88 -1.27
CA ASP A 13 6.13 -16.94 0.16
C ASP A 13 7.44 -16.79 0.96
N MET A 14 7.95 -15.56 1.02
CA MET A 14 9.26 -15.24 1.61
C MET A 14 9.22 -13.98 2.47
N LYS A 15 10.24 -13.80 3.30
CA LYS A 15 10.45 -12.55 4.05
C LYS A 15 10.96 -11.45 3.12
N LEU A 16 10.54 -10.20 3.36
CA LEU A 16 11.02 -9.05 2.59
C LEU A 16 12.54 -8.85 2.75
N PRO A 17 13.33 -8.88 1.66
CA PRO A 17 14.74 -8.54 1.73
C PRO A 17 14.94 -7.06 2.13
N PRO A 18 15.67 -6.75 3.22
CA PRO A 18 15.80 -5.38 3.71
C PRO A 18 16.50 -4.43 2.73
N SER A 19 17.38 -4.96 1.87
CA SER A 19 18.12 -4.18 0.87
C SER A 19 17.24 -3.51 -0.18
N ILE A 20 16.01 -3.98 -0.38
CA ILE A 20 15.06 -3.37 -1.31
C ILE A 20 14.60 -2.01 -0.80
N LEU A 21 14.47 -1.86 0.52
CA LEU A 21 13.89 -0.69 1.18
C LEU A 21 14.74 0.58 1.07
N SER A 22 16.00 0.45 0.61
CA SER A 22 16.94 1.55 0.41
C SER A 22 17.35 1.73 -1.05
N CYS A 23 16.65 1.06 -1.99
CA CYS A 23 17.00 1.12 -3.41
C CYS A 23 16.51 2.42 -4.06
N LYS A 24 17.43 3.38 -4.20
CA LYS A 24 17.14 4.75 -4.65
C LYS A 24 16.78 4.92 -6.12
N THR A 25 16.91 3.85 -6.92
CA THR A 25 16.65 3.89 -8.37
C THR A 25 15.29 3.31 -8.76
N LEU A 26 14.57 2.68 -7.81
CA LEU A 26 13.30 2.04 -8.09
C LEU A 26 12.21 3.06 -8.43
N LYS A 27 11.65 2.92 -9.62
CA LYS A 27 10.46 3.62 -10.11
C LYS A 27 9.21 2.77 -9.96
N VAL A 28 9.35 1.44 -10.08
CA VAL A 28 8.26 0.48 -9.96
C VAL A 28 8.65 -0.65 -9.01
N LEU A 29 7.82 -0.87 -7.99
CA LEU A 29 7.98 -1.95 -7.02
C LEU A 29 6.69 -2.75 -6.95
N LYS A 30 6.77 -4.04 -7.25
CA LYS A 30 5.66 -4.99 -7.15
C LYS A 30 6.05 -6.13 -6.24
N LEU A 31 5.28 -6.33 -5.18
CA LEU A 31 5.51 -7.38 -4.18
C LEU A 31 4.27 -8.27 -4.09
N LYS A 32 4.50 -9.59 -4.12
CA LYS A 32 3.43 -10.58 -4.01
C LYS A 32 3.81 -11.73 -3.08
N GLY A 33 2.95 -12.02 -2.08
CA GLY A 33 3.16 -13.16 -1.17
C GLY A 33 4.23 -12.91 -0.09
N ILE A 34 4.62 -11.65 0.13
CA ILE A 34 5.74 -11.33 1.01
C ILE A 34 5.27 -11.14 2.45
N ILE A 35 6.03 -11.72 3.38
CA ILE A 35 5.86 -11.56 4.82
C ILE A 35 6.81 -10.47 5.33
N VAL A 36 6.29 -9.56 6.15
CA VAL A 36 6.99 -8.39 6.69
C VAL A 36 6.95 -8.44 8.21
N ASN A 37 8.04 -8.94 8.81
CA ASN A 37 8.20 -9.06 10.27
C ASN A 37 8.91 -7.84 10.90
N GLY A 38 9.28 -6.86 10.09
CA GLY A 38 10.01 -5.69 10.53
C GLY A 38 11.22 -5.38 9.67
N PHE A 39 11.66 -4.14 9.77
CA PHE A 39 12.86 -3.65 9.14
C PHE A 39 13.51 -2.60 10.04
N SER A 40 14.78 -2.84 10.37
CA SER A 40 15.64 -1.96 11.16
C SER A 40 16.04 -0.69 10.40
N HIS A 41 16.02 -0.75 9.07
CA HIS A 41 16.46 0.33 8.20
C HIS A 41 15.36 1.38 7.96
N GLN A 42 15.79 2.58 7.59
CA GLN A 42 14.91 3.61 7.05
C GLN A 42 14.43 3.18 5.67
N VAL A 43 13.13 3.35 5.42
CA VAL A 43 12.53 3.12 4.10
C VAL A 43 12.66 4.42 3.32
N ASP A 44 13.29 4.37 2.15
CA ASP A 44 13.49 5.53 1.30
C ASP A 44 13.39 5.13 -0.18
N PHE A 45 12.35 5.63 -0.83
CA PHE A 45 12.05 5.39 -2.23
C PHE A 45 11.88 6.73 -2.99
N PRO A 46 12.98 7.48 -3.21
CA PRO A 46 12.92 8.87 -3.64
C PRO A 46 12.32 9.07 -5.03
N VAL A 47 12.32 8.03 -5.88
CA VAL A 47 11.85 8.09 -7.27
C VAL A 47 10.73 7.10 -7.59
N LEU A 48 10.13 6.47 -6.57
CA LEU A 48 9.12 5.43 -6.77
C LEU A 48 7.76 6.01 -7.12
N LYS A 49 7.28 5.66 -8.31
CA LYS A 49 6.00 6.13 -8.85
C LYS A 49 4.89 5.09 -8.76
N ILE A 50 5.23 3.80 -8.82
CA ILE A 50 4.27 2.71 -8.83
C ILE A 50 4.60 1.70 -7.74
N LEU A 51 3.62 1.43 -6.87
CA LEU A 51 3.72 0.46 -5.79
C LEU A 51 2.52 -0.50 -5.83
N HIS A 52 2.79 -1.78 -6.08
CA HIS A 52 1.77 -2.83 -6.05
C HIS A 52 2.07 -3.83 -4.93
N LEU A 53 1.13 -4.02 -4.02
CA LEU A 53 1.22 -4.89 -2.86
C LEU A 53 0.12 -5.93 -2.91
N LYS A 54 0.46 -7.21 -3.10
CA LYS A 54 -0.53 -8.30 -3.26
C LYS A 54 -0.24 -9.42 -2.28
N ARG A 55 -1.24 -9.87 -1.51
CA ARG A 55 -1.07 -10.97 -0.52
C ARG A 55 0.11 -10.72 0.41
N MET A 56 0.21 -9.49 0.93
CA MET A 56 1.25 -9.12 1.88
C MET A 56 0.76 -9.42 3.30
N ILE A 57 1.64 -9.96 4.14
CA ILE A 57 1.36 -10.17 5.56
C ILE A 57 2.28 -9.25 6.34
N PHE A 58 1.72 -8.26 7.02
CA PHE A 58 2.47 -7.39 7.92
C PHE A 58 2.26 -7.87 9.35
N GLU A 59 3.36 -8.11 10.08
CA GLU A 59 3.27 -8.51 11.49
C GLU A 59 2.60 -7.42 12.35
N ARG A 60 2.78 -6.14 11.96
CA ARG A 60 2.15 -4.99 12.62
C ARG A 60 1.77 -3.92 11.61
N HIS A 61 0.74 -3.13 11.92
CA HIS A 61 0.19 -2.12 11.00
C HIS A 61 1.22 -1.00 10.69
N GLU A 62 2.08 -0.64 11.65
CA GLU A 62 3.08 0.43 11.52
C GLU A 62 4.12 0.13 10.43
N LEU A 63 4.29 -1.15 10.08
CA LEU A 63 5.22 -1.55 9.02
C LEU A 63 4.69 -1.14 7.64
N LEU A 64 3.39 -1.26 7.40
CA LEU A 64 2.79 -0.71 6.19
C LEU A 64 2.88 0.82 6.20
N VAL A 65 2.63 1.45 7.35
CA VAL A 65 2.73 2.90 7.50
C VAL A 65 4.12 3.39 7.12
N LYS A 66 5.15 2.77 7.72
CA LYS A 66 6.56 3.08 7.46
C LYS A 66 7.00 2.76 6.03
N LEU A 67 6.41 1.75 5.39
CA LEU A 67 6.67 1.45 3.99
C LEU A 67 6.16 2.58 3.08
N LEU A 68 4.90 2.97 3.26
CA LEU A 68 4.26 4.00 2.45
C LEU A 68 4.84 5.39 2.69
N SER A 69 5.29 5.70 3.91
CA SER A 69 5.94 7.00 4.21
C SER A 69 7.25 7.21 3.45
N GLY A 70 7.88 6.14 2.94
CA GLY A 70 9.08 6.26 2.10
C GLY A 70 8.78 6.64 0.64
N CYS A 71 7.52 6.62 0.22
CA CYS A 71 7.09 6.74 -1.18
C CYS A 71 6.52 8.15 -1.51
N HIS A 72 7.34 9.19 -1.36
CA HIS A 72 6.89 10.58 -1.41
C HIS A 72 6.29 11.06 -2.74
N ILE A 73 6.72 10.50 -3.86
CA ILE A 73 6.25 10.87 -5.22
C ILE A 73 5.35 9.80 -5.85
N LEU A 74 4.75 8.93 -5.02
CA LEU A 74 3.97 7.81 -5.51
C LEU A 74 2.75 8.29 -6.29
N GLU A 75 2.65 7.90 -7.55
CA GLU A 75 1.55 8.26 -8.46
C GLU A 75 0.48 7.16 -8.49
N GLU A 76 0.87 5.91 -8.28
CA GLU A 76 -0.03 4.75 -8.34
C GLU A 76 0.19 3.76 -7.18
N LEU A 77 -0.91 3.42 -6.51
CA LEU A 77 -0.97 2.42 -5.46
C LEU A 77 -2.00 1.33 -5.81
N GLU A 78 -1.56 0.07 -5.81
CA GLU A 78 -2.47 -1.08 -5.83
C GLU A 78 -2.25 -1.94 -4.58
N THR A 79 -3.31 -2.22 -3.82
CA THR A 79 -3.25 -3.10 -2.65
C THR A 79 -4.29 -4.21 -2.77
N LYS A 80 -3.88 -5.47 -2.59
CA LYS A 80 -4.79 -6.63 -2.67
C LYS A 80 -4.49 -7.62 -1.57
N TYR A 81 -5.48 -7.99 -0.76
CA TYR A 81 -5.34 -8.97 0.32
C TYR A 81 -4.17 -8.63 1.26
N LEU A 82 -4.19 -7.44 1.85
CA LEU A 82 -3.25 -7.09 2.92
C LEU A 82 -3.75 -7.69 4.23
N GLY A 83 -2.89 -8.41 4.94
CA GLY A 83 -3.18 -8.89 6.30
C GLY A 83 -2.56 -7.95 7.33
N PHE A 84 -3.38 -7.30 8.16
CA PHE A 84 -2.95 -6.54 9.34
C PHE A 84 -4.11 -6.40 10.36
N PRO A 85 -3.81 -6.16 11.64
CA PRO A 85 -4.81 -5.79 12.64
C PRO A 85 -5.32 -4.36 12.37
N ALA A 86 -6.65 -4.17 12.37
CA ALA A 86 -7.32 -2.95 11.93
C ALA A 86 -6.96 -1.73 12.81
N GLU A 87 -6.12 -0.85 12.30
CA GLU A 87 -5.84 0.48 12.87
C GLU A 87 -5.69 1.51 11.73
N GLU A 88 -5.91 2.78 12.07
CA GLU A 88 -5.85 3.90 11.12
C GLU A 88 -4.39 4.15 10.70
N PHE A 89 -4.12 4.14 9.41
CA PHE A 89 -2.87 4.69 8.85
C PHE A 89 -3.05 6.20 8.76
N ASP A 90 -2.12 7.02 9.27
CA ASP A 90 -2.18 8.51 9.27
C ASP A 90 -1.26 9.19 8.23
N GLY A 91 -0.63 8.42 7.35
CA GLY A 91 0.31 8.96 6.38
C GLY A 91 -0.36 9.72 5.24
N LEU A 92 0.36 10.67 4.63
CA LEU A 92 -0.10 11.36 3.43
C LEU A 92 0.66 10.85 2.20
N LEU A 93 -0.07 10.57 1.11
CA LEU A 93 0.50 10.29 -0.21
C LEU A 93 0.12 11.45 -1.15
N PRO A 94 0.85 12.59 -1.09
CA PRO A 94 0.41 13.84 -1.71
C PRO A 94 0.33 13.77 -3.23
N SER A 95 1.16 12.94 -3.87
CA SER A 95 1.24 12.79 -5.33
C SER A 95 0.38 11.66 -5.90
N LEU A 96 -0.44 11.01 -5.07
CA LEU A 96 -1.19 9.83 -5.49
C LEU A 96 -2.29 10.22 -6.48
N VAL A 97 -2.19 9.70 -7.69
CA VAL A 97 -3.15 9.95 -8.78
C VAL A 97 -4.13 8.79 -8.91
N ARG A 98 -3.63 7.55 -8.75
CA ARG A 98 -4.41 6.32 -8.95
C ARG A 98 -4.32 5.41 -7.74
N ALA A 99 -5.46 5.03 -7.19
CA ALA A 99 -5.55 4.06 -6.10
C ALA A 99 -6.50 2.91 -6.47
N ARG A 100 -6.01 1.67 -6.36
CA ARG A 100 -6.79 0.44 -6.50
C ARG A 100 -6.68 -0.36 -5.20
N ILE A 101 -7.75 -0.38 -4.41
CA ILE A 101 -7.73 -0.96 -3.07
C ILE A 101 -8.74 -2.11 -3.03
N TYR A 102 -8.24 -3.31 -2.75
CA TYR A 102 -9.05 -4.51 -2.57
C TYR A 102 -8.88 -4.96 -1.12
N CYS A 103 -9.87 -4.66 -0.30
CA CYS A 103 -9.81 -4.88 1.14
C CYS A 103 -10.82 -5.94 1.57
N HIS A 104 -10.43 -6.77 2.55
CA HIS A 104 -11.32 -7.77 3.12
C HIS A 104 -12.08 -7.20 4.32
N ASP A 105 -11.43 -6.46 5.24
CA ASP A 105 -12.08 -5.97 6.47
C ASP A 105 -11.51 -4.66 7.06
N SER A 106 -10.59 -3.97 6.37
CA SER A 106 -9.92 -2.78 6.92
C SER A 106 -10.57 -1.48 6.48
N ILE A 107 -10.64 -0.52 7.41
CA ILE A 107 -10.99 0.87 7.11
C ILE A 107 -9.90 1.44 6.20
N ILE A 108 -10.28 1.89 5.01
CA ILE A 108 -9.38 2.66 4.15
C ILE A 108 -9.32 4.08 4.75
N PRO A 109 -8.16 4.56 5.18
CA PRO A 109 -8.06 5.93 5.66
C PRO A 109 -8.37 6.87 4.49
N LEU A 110 -9.49 7.59 4.58
CA LEU A 110 -9.96 8.45 3.49
C LEU A 110 -8.95 9.55 3.11
N HIS A 111 -8.06 9.92 4.02
CA HIS A 111 -7.01 10.89 3.75
C HIS A 111 -5.93 10.38 2.77
N LEU A 112 -5.75 9.06 2.61
CA LEU A 112 -4.86 8.49 1.59
C LEU A 112 -5.32 8.79 0.18
N VAL A 113 -6.63 8.86 -0.01
CA VAL A 113 -7.28 8.96 -1.32
C VAL A 113 -7.88 10.33 -1.58
N ARG A 114 -7.52 11.34 -0.77
CA ARG A 114 -8.11 12.68 -0.87
C ARG A 114 -7.85 13.37 -2.21
N ASN A 115 -6.70 13.10 -2.83
CA ASN A 115 -6.22 13.80 -4.04
C ASN A 115 -6.19 12.91 -5.30
N VAL A 116 -6.75 11.70 -5.25
CA VAL A 116 -6.67 10.76 -6.38
C VAL A 116 -7.66 11.13 -7.47
N GLU A 117 -7.21 11.09 -8.73
CA GLU A 117 -8.07 11.23 -9.90
C GLU A 117 -8.91 9.98 -10.14
N THR A 118 -8.36 8.80 -9.81
CA THR A 118 -9.05 7.51 -10.00
C THR A 118 -8.94 6.68 -8.73
N LEU A 119 -10.09 6.37 -8.14
CA LEU A 119 -10.23 5.44 -7.02
C LEU A 119 -11.07 4.24 -7.46
N HIS A 120 -10.49 3.05 -7.35
CA HIS A 120 -11.21 1.79 -7.50
C HIS A 120 -11.16 1.03 -6.18
N MET A 121 -12.32 0.73 -5.61
CA MET A 121 -12.45 -0.04 -4.38
C MET A 121 -13.29 -1.29 -4.62
N GLU A 122 -12.77 -2.43 -4.18
CA GLU A 122 -13.54 -3.68 -4.14
C GLU A 122 -13.49 -4.21 -2.70
N GLN A 123 -14.66 -4.32 -2.07
CA GLN A 123 -14.80 -4.90 -0.72
C GLN A 123 -15.35 -6.31 -0.85
N LEU A 124 -14.61 -7.30 -0.33
CA LEU A 124 -15.12 -8.66 -0.19
C LEU A 124 -15.93 -8.73 1.11
N ARG A 125 -17.25 -8.52 1.01
CA ARG A 125 -18.19 -8.53 2.14
C ARG A 125 -18.00 -9.77 3.03
N THR A 126 -17.63 -9.60 4.29
CA THR A 126 -18.15 -10.39 5.41
C THR A 126 -18.31 -9.55 6.69
N ILE A 127 -19.41 -8.79 6.75
CA ILE A 127 -20.18 -8.28 7.91
C ILE A 127 -20.60 -6.83 7.64
N VAL A 128 -21.88 -6.71 7.30
CA VAL A 128 -22.64 -5.50 7.04
C VAL A 128 -22.82 -4.69 8.34
N ALA A 129 -22.98 -3.37 8.19
CA ALA A 129 -23.33 -2.37 9.21
C ALA A 129 -22.18 -2.04 10.17
N ARG A 130 -21.54 -0.87 10.09
CA ARG A 130 -22.04 0.35 10.78
C ARG A 130 -21.56 1.68 10.20
N VAL A 131 -20.74 1.69 9.14
CA VAL A 131 -20.14 2.96 8.65
C VAL A 131 -21.02 3.66 7.60
N ALA A 132 -21.94 2.95 6.93
CA ALA A 132 -22.85 3.54 5.94
C ALA A 132 -23.84 4.58 6.51
N ILE A 133 -23.97 4.69 7.84
CA ILE A 133 -24.87 5.64 8.49
C ILE A 133 -24.21 7.01 8.75
N ALA A 134 -22.87 7.09 8.77
CA ALA A 134 -22.19 8.34 9.17
C ALA A 134 -21.77 9.24 7.99
N VAL A 135 -21.62 8.68 6.79
CA VAL A 135 -21.16 9.44 5.63
C VAL A 135 -22.03 9.04 4.46
N GLY A 136 -22.94 9.91 4.04
CA GLY A 136 -23.89 9.69 2.95
C GLY A 136 -23.18 9.48 1.60
N VAL A 137 -22.54 8.33 1.43
CA VAL A 137 -21.95 7.85 0.19
C VAL A 137 -22.84 6.75 -0.32
N VAL A 138 -23.59 7.15 -1.34
CA VAL A 138 -24.38 6.41 -2.31
C VAL A 138 -24.14 4.90 -2.32
N ASP A 139 -25.17 4.16 -1.90
CA ASP A 139 -25.39 2.78 -2.33
C ASP A 139 -25.38 2.76 -3.87
N CYS A 140 -24.32 2.23 -4.46
CA CYS A 140 -24.40 1.75 -5.84
C CYS A 140 -24.82 0.27 -5.76
N SER A 141 -26.01 0.03 -6.27
CA SER A 141 -26.76 -1.23 -6.28
C SER A 141 -26.00 -2.43 -6.84
#